data_AF-A0A924UF36-F1
#
_entry.id   AF-A0A924UF36-F1
#
_cell.length_a   1.000
_cell.length_b   1.000
_cell.length_c   1.000
_cell.angle_alpha   90.00
_cell.angle_beta   90.00
_cell.angle_gamma   90.00
#
_symmetry.space_group_name_H-M   'P 1'
#
loop_
_entity.id
_entity.type
_entity.pdbx_description
1 polymer ?
#
loop_
_entity_poly.entity_id
_entity_poly.type
_entity_poly.pdbx_seq_one_letter_code
_entity_poly.pdbx_strand_id
1 'polypeptide(L)'
;DVLEGVKFQGHVDAIGAGTGSEFSLLPAQNATGNWVKVTQRVPVRVVLDNPADAAQIVSGMSASVSVDTGRTRAWSDLLPAALTAK
;
A
#
# COMPACT_ATOMS: atom_id res chain seq x y z
N ASP A 1 -11.71 -3.57 -12.51
CA ASP A 1 -13.08 -4.06 -12.77
C ASP A 1 -13.55 -3.70 -14.18
N VAL A 2 -13.44 -2.44 -14.60
CA VAL A 2 -13.95 -1.97 -15.91
C VAL A 2 -13.17 -2.49 -17.14
N LEU A 3 -11.87 -2.79 -16.99
CA LEU A 3 -11.01 -3.28 -18.06
C LEU A 3 -10.50 -4.69 -17.73
N GLU A 4 -11.37 -5.68 -17.86
CA GLU A 4 -10.99 -7.07 -17.60
C GLU A 4 -9.89 -7.54 -18.56
N GLY A 5 -8.83 -8.15 -18.01
CA GLY A 5 -7.71 -8.72 -18.77
C GLY A 5 -6.64 -7.74 -19.24
N VAL A 6 -6.88 -6.43 -19.23
CA VAL A 6 -5.87 -5.43 -19.58
C VAL A 6 -4.92 -5.22 -18.40
N LYS A 7 -3.61 -5.35 -18.67
CA LYS A 7 -2.55 -5.13 -17.68
C LYS A 7 -1.69 -3.96 -18.11
N PHE A 8 -1.50 -3.02 -17.19
CA PHE A 8 -0.61 -1.89 -17.38
C PHE A 8 0.65 -2.10 -16.55
N GLN A 9 1.79 -1.67 -17.10
CA GLN A 9 3.05 -1.61 -16.38
C GLN A 9 3.27 -0.19 -15.86
N GLY A 10 3.86 -0.10 -14.68
CA GLY A 10 4.13 1.16 -14.03
C GLY A 10 5.02 0.95 -12.83
N HIS A 11 5.41 2.07 -12.22
CA HIS A 11 6.25 2.08 -11.05
C HIS A 11 5.65 2.96 -9.95
N VAL A 12 6.04 2.68 -8.72
CA VAL A 12 5.70 3.52 -7.56
C VAL A 12 6.57 4.76 -7.62
N ASP A 13 5.95 5.91 -7.88
CA ASP A 13 6.62 7.21 -7.93
C ASP A 13 6.78 7.79 -6.52
N ALA A 14 5.72 7.71 -5.70
CA ALA A 14 5.73 8.28 -4.37
C ALA A 14 4.88 7.48 -3.38
N ILE A 15 5.34 7.49 -2.13
CA ILE A 15 4.58 7.03 -0.97
C ILE A 15 4.28 8.27 -0.12
N GLY A 16 3.02 8.43 0.30
CA GLY A 16 2.63 9.57 1.13
C GLY A 16 3.40 9.60 2.44
N ALA A 17 3.88 10.79 2.82
CA ALA A 17 4.68 11.00 4.02
C ALA A 17 3.92 10.76 5.34
N GLY A 18 2.59 10.63 5.29
CA GLY A 18 1.75 10.41 6.46
C GLY A 18 0.46 9.68 6.12
N THR A 19 -0.13 9.10 7.15
CA THR A 19 -1.43 8.43 7.03
C THR A 19 -2.55 9.46 7.12
N GLY A 20 -3.72 9.20 6.53
CA GLY A 20 -4.85 10.14 6.60
C GLY A 20 -5.28 10.54 8.03
N SER A 21 -4.89 9.76 9.04
CA SER A 21 -5.10 10.05 10.46
C SER A 21 -4.20 11.16 11.04
N GLU A 22 -3.01 11.39 10.50
CA GLU A 22 -2.09 12.43 11.01
C GLU A 22 -2.52 13.85 10.64
N PHE A 23 -3.38 13.99 9.61
CA PHE A 23 -3.92 15.26 9.15
C PHE A 23 -5.38 15.48 9.58
N SER A 24 -5.93 14.62 10.43
CA SER A 24 -7.30 14.79 10.93
C SER A 24 -7.34 15.90 11.98
N LEU A 25 -8.28 16.84 11.83
CA LEU A 25 -8.58 17.87 12.84
C LEU A 25 -9.00 17.23 14.18
N LEU A 26 -9.53 16.00 14.15
CA LEU A 26 -9.90 15.21 15.31
C LEU A 26 -9.28 13.82 15.18
N PRO A 27 -8.09 13.57 15.77
CA PRO A 27 -7.55 12.22 15.86
C PRO A 27 -8.45 11.36 16.74
N ALA A 28 -8.48 10.05 16.48
CA ALA A 28 -9.28 9.12 17.28
C ALA A 28 -8.78 9.10 18.74
N GLN A 29 -9.53 9.72 19.64
CA GLN A 29 -9.27 9.73 21.09
C GLN A 29 -10.03 8.58 21.75
N ASN A 30 -9.37 7.44 21.96
CA ASN A 30 -9.93 6.33 22.73
C ASN A 30 -9.68 6.56 24.23
N ALA A 31 -10.59 7.28 24.90
CA ALA A 31 -10.46 7.65 26.32
C ALA A 31 -10.99 6.59 27.32
N THR A 32 -11.45 5.43 26.85
CA THR A 32 -12.19 4.43 27.66
C THR A 32 -11.44 3.12 27.92
N GLY A 33 -10.15 3.01 27.57
CA GLY A 33 -9.33 1.83 27.90
C GLY A 33 -9.59 0.59 27.05
N ASN A 34 -10.38 0.68 25.98
CA ASN A 34 -10.58 -0.40 25.02
C ASN A 34 -9.62 -0.24 23.82
N TRP A 35 -8.72 -1.21 23.63
CA TRP A 35 -7.73 -1.17 22.55
C TRP A 35 -8.35 -1.71 21.26
N VAL A 36 -8.72 -0.81 20.35
CA VAL A 36 -9.22 -1.20 19.01
C VAL A 36 -8.11 -1.02 17.99
N LYS A 37 -7.81 -2.07 17.24
CA LYS A 37 -6.87 -2.00 16.11
C LYS A 37 -7.51 -1.22 14.97
N VAL A 38 -6.97 -0.04 14.68
CA VAL A 38 -7.43 0.80 13.57
C VAL A 38 -6.50 0.60 12.37
N THR A 39 -7.08 0.41 11.19
CA THR A 39 -6.32 0.34 9.94
C THR A 39 -5.87 1.75 9.54
N GLN A 40 -4.56 1.98 9.55
CA GLN A 40 -3.98 3.17 8.95
C GLN A 40 -3.73 2.93 7.46
N ARG A 41 -4.22 3.84 6.63
CA ARG A 41 -4.01 3.80 5.18
C ARG A 41 -2.90 4.78 4.80
N VAL A 42 -1.87 4.27 4.13
CA VAL A 42 -0.80 5.06 3.54
C VAL A 42 -1.10 5.20 2.04
N PRO A 43 -1.26 6.42 1.51
CA PRO A 43 -1.51 6.60 0.09
C PRO A 43 -0.24 6.32 -0.70
N VAL A 44 -0.39 5.67 -1.87
CA VAL A 44 0.70 5.37 -2.80
C VAL A 44 0.33 5.91 -4.17
N ARG A 45 1.25 6.62 -4.80
CA ARG A 45 1.13 7.11 -6.17
C ARG A 45 1.88 6.18 -7.12
N VAL A 46 1.17 5.67 -8.11
CA VAL A 46 1.71 4.82 -9.18
C VAL A 46 1.62 5.58 -10.49
N VAL A 47 2.72 5.60 -11.24
CA VAL A 47 2.79 6.20 -12.57
C VAL A 47 2.90 5.08 -13.60
N LEU A 48 2.12 5.19 -14.68
CA LEU A 48 2.18 4.26 -15.80
C LEU A 48 3.39 4.59 -16.67
N ASP A 49 4.12 3.55 -17.09
CA ASP A 49 5.34 3.72 -17.87
C ASP A 49 5.04 4.20 -19.30
N ASN A 50 3.90 3.75 -19.86
CA ASN A 50 3.46 4.13 -21.19
C ASN A 50 2.31 5.16 -21.11
N PRO A 51 2.50 6.41 -21.58
CA PRO A 51 1.46 7.43 -21.53
C PRO A 51 0.26 7.12 -22.44
N ALA A 52 0.42 6.28 -23.47
CA ALA A 52 -0.70 5.88 -24.33
C ALA A 52 -1.75 5.05 -23.57
N ASP A 53 -1.33 4.35 -22.51
CA ASP A 53 -2.22 3.54 -21.67
C ASP A 53 -3.19 4.43 -20.87
N ALA A 54 -2.80 5.66 -20.57
CA ALA A 54 -3.65 6.62 -19.87
C ALA A 54 -4.89 7.01 -20.68
N ALA A 55 -4.85 6.93 -22.01
CA ALA A 55 -6.00 7.23 -22.86
C ALA A 55 -7.17 6.25 -22.67
N GLN A 56 -6.90 5.07 -22.10
CA GLN A 56 -7.91 4.04 -21.82
C GLN A 56 -8.47 4.15 -20.39
N ILE A 57 -7.94 5.08 -19.57
CA ILE A 57 -8.23 5.18 -18.14
C ILE A 57 -8.92 6.51 -17.84
N VAL A 58 -10.06 6.45 -17.16
CA VAL A 58 -10.81 7.64 -16.70
C VAL A 58 -10.62 7.83 -15.19
N SER A 59 -10.62 9.09 -14.75
CA SER A 59 -10.57 9.43 -13.32
C SER A 59 -11.73 8.79 -12.55
N GLY A 60 -11.44 8.22 -11.39
CA GLY A 60 -12.44 7.59 -10.51
C GLY A 60 -12.59 6.07 -10.70
N MET A 61 -11.92 5.48 -11.69
CA MET A 61 -11.90 4.03 -11.82
C MET A 61 -11.10 3.35 -10.72
N SER A 62 -11.52 2.14 -10.35
CA SER A 62 -10.80 1.26 -9.44
C SER A 62 -9.90 0.28 -10.21
N ALA A 63 -8.76 -0.06 -9.61
CA ALA A 63 -7.81 -1.01 -10.17
C ALA A 63 -7.37 -2.02 -9.10
N SER A 64 -7.08 -3.24 -9.53
CA SER A 64 -6.32 -4.19 -8.71
C SER A 64 -4.84 -3.97 -8.99
N VAL A 65 -4.06 -3.75 -7.94
CA VAL A 65 -2.63 -3.38 -8.05
C VAL A 65 -1.79 -4.43 -7.36
N SER A 66 -0.79 -4.95 -8.07
CA SER A 66 0.26 -5.78 -7.52
C SER A 66 1.58 -5.02 -7.59
N VAL A 67 2.29 -4.92 -6.47
CA VAL A 67 3.57 -4.22 -6.37
C VAL A 67 4.62 -5.22 -5.92
N ASP A 68 5.68 -5.36 -6.71
CA ASP A 68 6.87 -6.07 -6.27
C ASP A 68 7.71 -5.16 -5.38
N THR A 69 8.05 -5.64 -4.18
CA THR A 69 8.87 -4.91 -3.20
C THR A 69 10.32 -5.39 -3.17
N GLY A 70 10.69 -6.36 -4.01
CA GLY A 70 12.00 -7.00 -4.04
C GLY A 70 12.33 -7.78 -2.77
N ARG A 71 11.40 -7.87 -1.80
CA ARG A 71 11.61 -8.53 -0.52
C ARG A 71 11.16 -9.98 -0.58
N THR A 72 12.11 -10.90 -0.67
CA THR A 72 11.86 -12.32 -0.40
C THR A 72 11.84 -12.52 1.11
N ARG A 73 10.70 -12.97 1.67
CA ARG A 73 10.67 -13.42 3.07
C ARG A 73 11.36 -14.78 3.13
N ALA A 74 12.54 -14.83 3.74
CA ALA A 74 13.22 -16.09 3.98
C ALA A 74 12.59 -16.78 5.21
N TRP A 75 12.65 -18.10 5.25
CA TRP A 75 12.16 -18.86 6.41
C TRP A 75 12.96 -18.52 7.68
N SER A 76 14.21 -18.08 7.51
CA SER A 76 15.05 -17.52 8.58
C SER A 76 14.50 -16.21 9.17
N ASP A 77 13.77 -15.39 8.40
CA ASP A 77 13.17 -14.14 8.91
C ASP A 77 11.99 -14.41 9.85
N LEU A 78 11.48 -15.64 9.87
CA LEU A 78 10.38 -16.08 10.71
C LEU A 78 10.86 -16.75 12.00
N LEU A 79 12.15 -17.10 12.08
CA LEU A 79 12.72 -17.69 13.27
C LEU A 79 13.10 -16.58 14.26
N PRO A 80 12.73 -16.71 15.55
CA PRO A 80 13.25 -15.84 16.58
C PRO A 80 14.78 -15.85 16.56
N ALA A 81 15.42 -14.69 16.75
CA ALA A 81 16.89 -14.58 16.79
C ALA A 81 17.56 -15.56 17.78
N ALA A 82 16.84 -16.00 18.80
CA ALA A 82 17.27 -17.01 19.77
C ALA A 82 17.50 -18.42 19.16
N LEU A 83 16.87 -18.74 18.02
CA LEU A 83 17.05 -20.00 17.29
C LEU A 83 18.12 -19.92 16.19
N THR A 84 18.61 -18.71 15.87
CA THR A 84 19.66 -18.48 14.86
C THR A 84 21.06 -18.46 15.47
N ALA A 85 21.18 -18.42 16.80
CA ALA A 85 22.46 -18.42 17.50
C ALA A 85 22.85 -19.83 17.98
N LYS A 86 23.48 -20.61 17.08
CA LYS A 86 24.56 -21.55 17.43
C LYS A 86 25.27 -22.08 16.18
#